data_AF-A0A3B8T6Y2-F1
#
_entry.id   AF-A0A3B8T6Y2-F1
#
_cell.length_a   1.000
_cell.length_b   1.000
_cell.length_c   1.000
_cell.angle_alpha   90.00
_cell.angle_beta   90.00
_cell.angle_gamma   90.00
#
_symmetry.space_group_name_H-M   'P 1'
#
loop_
_entity.id
_entity.type
_entity.pdbx_description
1 polymer ?
#
loop_
_entity_poly.entity_id
_entity_poly.type
_entity_poly.pdbx_seq_one_letter_code
_entity_poly.pdbx_strand_id
1 'polypeptide(L)'
;LTLTDRARRSIDSADQSSANSTYFDGVTKATVSVLVANDTIISSALKVARAKLDGFIAPSNMMLKPSIGPVEILSFAQLLERGLITHWQMPLNEVLADQTLESEVLSAISDIEPETGQFVDLYLAFINIPIIGKNVLGEQEFARLQENLKPGEHALLVFSNGDYSYVSEEFIPQTIPTRLSLTQSGFPTDIRDIDFYSYYEPSFAIPLPEYQDIHVLRLKSQSGFELSREMTLGIGVNYKASFFDVQQHLFTREMTLSDSLFMLNPDAINSEPKPLWMRIWEDRAGIIAITCLYLIGISVLFVKQTALVKHEKLTHWIRGGSMLFVLFFIGFYAQGQLSVVNIYTLLLALYNGFKIQVFLLDPVIFILWVFVFISLFIVGRGLYCGWLCPFGALQEFAGLLAKKLRIKQIKIKPQQHKWGQTLKYFILLGLLVSAFFSLNVAEKLAEVEPFKTSITLHFVRTWPFVVYAVLLLLLSMKIHKVYCRYLCPLGAGLAIVGRFPLFKLLRRRDECGTPCQLCKTKKCDIDAINKDGSIDYGECIQCLECVVTIENPNLCVIDKYKDKKVKPNKPASSIQASGVIVVQPL
;
A
#
# COMPACT_ATOMS: atom_id res chain seq x y z
N LEU A 1 -13.49 -14.21 16.82
CA LEU A 1 -14.16 -14.08 18.13
C LEU A 1 -14.52 -12.61 18.34
N THR A 2 -15.82 -12.34 18.22
CA THR A 2 -16.58 -11.12 18.62
C THR A 2 -16.07 -9.75 18.16
N LEU A 3 -16.41 -9.39 16.92
CA LEU A 3 -16.34 -8.03 16.35
C LEU A 3 -17.74 -7.52 15.94
N THR A 4 -18.79 -7.93 16.65
CA THR A 4 -20.18 -7.72 16.17
C THR A 4 -20.94 -6.56 16.83
N ASP A 5 -20.48 -5.96 17.94
CA ASP A 5 -21.31 -4.97 18.66
C ASP A 5 -20.87 -3.49 18.55
N ARG A 6 -19.70 -3.18 17.98
CA ARG A 6 -19.20 -1.79 17.92
C ARG A 6 -19.52 -1.03 16.64
N ALA A 7 -20.01 -1.69 15.60
CA ALA A 7 -20.20 -1.09 14.27
C ALA A 7 -21.50 -0.25 14.13
N ARG A 8 -22.33 -0.15 15.17
CA ARG A 8 -23.67 0.46 15.07
C ARG A 8 -23.79 1.92 15.55
N ARG A 9 -22.69 2.56 15.98
CA ARG A 9 -22.71 3.96 16.42
C ARG A 9 -21.46 4.71 15.98
N SER A 10 -21.51 5.30 14.79
CA SER A 10 -20.92 6.60 14.42
C SER A 10 -20.76 6.66 12.89
N ILE A 11 -21.90 6.78 12.20
CA ILE A 11 -21.90 7.25 10.81
C ILE A 11 -22.42 8.68 10.89
N ASP A 12 -21.53 9.61 11.24
CA ASP A 12 -21.72 11.02 10.96
C ASP A 12 -20.51 11.45 10.12
N SER A 13 -20.74 11.48 8.80
CA SER A 13 -19.79 11.90 7.80
C SER A 13 -20.02 13.39 7.50
N ALA A 14 -19.27 14.26 8.16
CA ALA A 14 -19.24 15.67 7.80
C ALA A 14 -17.84 16.25 8.05
N ASP A 15 -16.91 16.01 7.12
CA ASP A 15 -15.85 16.98 6.83
C ASP A 15 -15.41 16.90 5.36
N GLN A 16 -15.44 18.04 4.66
CA GLN A 16 -15.39 18.20 3.20
C GLN A 16 -14.00 18.66 2.70
N SER A 17 -12.91 17.95 3.00
CA SER A 17 -11.57 18.39 2.55
C SER A 17 -10.84 17.49 1.54
N SER A 18 -11.43 16.37 1.08
CA SER A 18 -10.97 15.69 -0.14
C SER A 18 -12.02 14.72 -0.70
N ALA A 19 -12.32 14.81 -2.00
CA ALA A 19 -13.33 13.94 -2.63
C ALA A 19 -12.93 12.45 -2.75
N ASN A 20 -11.66 12.12 -2.45
CA ASN A 20 -11.07 10.80 -2.70
C ASN A 20 -10.53 10.08 -1.44
N SER A 21 -10.78 10.59 -0.23
CA SER A 21 -10.40 9.86 0.98
C SER A 21 -11.53 9.81 2.01
N THR A 22 -12.06 8.60 2.24
CA THR A 22 -12.92 8.33 3.39
C THR A 22 -12.04 8.24 4.63
N TYR A 23 -12.13 9.25 5.51
CA TYR A 23 -11.46 9.27 6.80
C TYR A 23 -12.28 8.48 7.82
N PHE A 24 -11.71 7.38 8.35
CA PHE A 24 -12.34 6.63 9.45
C PHE A 24 -11.83 7.18 10.77
N ASP A 25 -12.65 7.97 11.45
CA ASP A 25 -12.37 8.41 12.82
C ASP A 25 -12.58 7.24 13.80
N GLY A 26 -11.57 6.96 14.64
CA GLY A 26 -11.65 5.95 15.70
C GLY A 26 -10.47 5.00 15.88
N VAL A 27 -9.52 4.89 14.94
CA VAL A 27 -8.32 4.03 15.13
C VAL A 27 -7.05 4.68 14.58
N THR A 28 -6.61 5.76 15.21
CA THR A 28 -5.41 6.54 14.87
C THR A 28 -4.07 5.78 14.87
N LYS A 29 -4.03 4.46 15.13
CA LYS A 29 -2.77 3.70 15.30
C LYS A 29 -2.69 2.34 14.58
N ALA A 30 -3.71 1.95 13.82
CA ALA A 30 -3.72 0.70 13.03
C ALA A 30 -3.85 0.96 11.51
N THR A 31 -3.27 2.05 11.03
CA THR A 31 -3.53 2.62 9.69
C THR A 31 -3.10 1.73 8.53
N VAL A 32 -1.96 1.02 8.60
CA VAL A 32 -1.45 0.29 7.43
C VAL A 32 -2.32 -0.92 7.10
N SER A 33 -2.66 -1.76 8.09
CA SER A 33 -3.51 -2.93 7.84
C SER A 33 -4.93 -2.55 7.42
N VAL A 34 -5.48 -1.46 7.96
CA VAL A 34 -6.81 -0.96 7.58
C VAL A 34 -6.77 -0.34 6.17
N LEU A 35 -5.74 0.45 5.83
CA LEU A 35 -5.58 0.97 4.46
C LEU A 35 -5.40 -0.17 3.47
N VAL A 36 -4.54 -1.16 3.78
CA VAL A 36 -4.29 -2.33 2.94
C VAL A 36 -5.57 -3.14 2.78
N ALA A 37 -6.32 -3.40 3.85
CA ALA A 37 -7.58 -4.12 3.77
C ALA A 37 -8.61 -3.34 2.93
N ASN A 38 -8.75 -2.03 3.14
CA ASN A 38 -9.67 -1.19 2.37
C ASN A 38 -9.29 -1.13 0.89
N ASP A 39 -8.01 -0.89 0.58
CA ASP A 39 -7.49 -0.84 -0.78
C ASP A 39 -7.63 -2.19 -1.49
N THR A 40 -7.39 -3.29 -0.77
CA THR A 40 -7.62 -4.65 -1.28
C THR A 40 -9.10 -4.90 -1.51
N ILE A 41 -9.98 -4.48 -0.59
CA ILE A 41 -11.44 -4.62 -0.72
C ILE A 41 -11.95 -3.81 -1.90
N ILE A 42 -11.57 -2.53 -2.02
CA ILE A 42 -12.01 -1.65 -3.11
C ILE A 42 -11.46 -2.13 -4.44
N SER A 43 -10.17 -2.45 -4.53
CA SER A 43 -9.56 -2.94 -5.78
C SER A 43 -10.14 -4.29 -6.20
N SER A 44 -10.38 -5.19 -5.25
CA SER A 44 -11.04 -6.48 -5.53
C SER A 44 -12.50 -6.28 -5.90
N ALA A 45 -13.22 -5.38 -5.21
CA ALA A 45 -14.61 -5.05 -5.50
C ALA A 45 -14.76 -4.42 -6.88
N LEU A 46 -13.86 -3.50 -7.28
CA LEU A 46 -13.83 -2.91 -8.63
C LEU A 46 -13.48 -3.96 -9.68
N LYS A 47 -12.54 -4.87 -9.39
CA LYS A 47 -12.19 -5.96 -10.30
C LYS A 47 -13.33 -6.98 -10.46
N VAL A 48 -14.03 -7.30 -9.37
CA VAL A 48 -15.21 -8.16 -9.39
C VAL A 48 -16.39 -7.45 -10.05
N ALA A 49 -16.63 -6.17 -9.77
CA ALA A 49 -17.64 -5.34 -10.43
C ALA A 49 -17.44 -5.34 -11.94
N ARG A 50 -16.21 -5.09 -12.41
CA ARG A 50 -15.86 -5.19 -13.84
C ARG A 50 -16.06 -6.59 -14.44
N ALA A 51 -15.96 -7.64 -13.63
CA ALA A 51 -16.08 -9.03 -14.09
C ALA A 51 -17.48 -9.65 -13.93
N LYS A 52 -18.38 -9.00 -13.18
CA LYS A 52 -19.67 -9.57 -12.74
C LYS A 52 -20.86 -8.63 -12.85
N LEU A 53 -20.65 -7.31 -12.91
CA LEU A 53 -21.72 -6.34 -13.08
C LEU A 53 -21.73 -5.87 -14.53
N ASP A 54 -22.81 -6.18 -15.23
CA ASP A 54 -23.07 -5.71 -16.59
C ASP A 54 -23.12 -4.16 -16.61
N GLY A 55 -22.46 -3.54 -17.58
CA GLY A 55 -22.37 -2.08 -17.71
C GLY A 55 -21.25 -1.40 -16.88
N PHE A 56 -20.47 -2.14 -16.09
CA PHE A 56 -19.32 -1.58 -15.35
C PHE A 56 -18.02 -1.69 -16.17
N ILE A 57 -17.98 -1.00 -17.31
CA ILE A 57 -16.85 -1.01 -18.25
C ILE A 57 -15.81 0.03 -17.83
N ALA A 58 -14.53 -0.27 -18.06
CA ALA A 58 -13.44 0.68 -17.79
C ALA A 58 -13.67 2.00 -18.57
N PRO A 59 -13.30 3.17 -18.03
CA PRO A 59 -13.37 4.41 -18.81
C PRO A 59 -12.64 4.22 -20.14
N SER A 60 -13.30 4.57 -21.24
CA SER A 60 -12.72 4.41 -22.58
C SER A 60 -11.41 5.19 -22.65
N ASN A 61 -10.33 4.52 -23.07
CA ASN A 61 -9.04 5.17 -23.31
C ASN A 61 -9.10 6.12 -24.51
N MET A 62 -10.20 6.08 -25.27
CA MET A 62 -10.47 6.93 -26.42
C MET A 62 -11.66 7.86 -26.14
N MET A 63 -11.51 9.12 -26.51
CA MET A 63 -12.57 10.13 -26.52
C MET A 63 -12.74 10.70 -27.93
N LEU A 64 -13.93 11.22 -28.24
CA LEU A 64 -14.13 11.97 -29.47
C LEU A 64 -13.19 13.18 -29.50
N LYS A 65 -12.50 13.36 -30.63
CA LYS A 65 -11.64 14.52 -30.85
C LYS A 65 -12.49 15.79 -30.78
N PRO A 66 -12.17 16.75 -29.89
CA PRO A 66 -12.91 17.99 -29.83
C PRO A 66 -12.76 18.73 -31.17
N SER A 67 -13.88 19.19 -31.73
CA SER A 67 -13.87 19.99 -32.94
C SER A 67 -13.38 21.40 -32.59
N ILE A 68 -12.09 21.66 -32.85
CA ILE A 68 -11.48 22.99 -32.66
C ILE A 68 -11.42 23.67 -34.03
N GLY A 69 -12.42 24.50 -34.33
CA GLY A 69 -12.51 25.25 -35.59
C GLY A 69 -13.84 25.08 -36.32
N PRO A 70 -14.02 25.73 -37.49
CA PRO A 70 -15.19 25.52 -38.33
C PRO A 70 -15.24 24.06 -38.80
N VAL A 71 -16.43 23.46 -38.79
CA VAL A 71 -16.62 22.10 -39.28
C VAL A 71 -16.38 22.05 -40.78
N GLU A 72 -15.59 21.08 -41.23
CA GLU A 72 -15.37 20.83 -42.66
C GLU A 72 -16.71 20.49 -43.32
N ILE A 73 -17.02 21.17 -44.43
CA ILE A 73 -18.25 20.95 -45.18
C ILE A 73 -18.04 19.71 -46.06
N LEU A 74 -18.86 18.68 -45.84
CA LEU A 74 -18.77 17.39 -46.51
C LEU A 74 -20.08 17.07 -47.24
N SER A 75 -19.98 16.52 -48.44
CA SER A 75 -21.14 15.96 -49.15
C SER A 75 -21.52 14.60 -48.58
N PHE A 76 -22.75 14.15 -48.88
CA PHE A 76 -23.22 12.82 -48.46
C PHE A 76 -22.28 11.68 -48.90
N ALA A 77 -21.79 11.75 -50.15
CA ALA A 77 -20.82 10.78 -50.68
C ALA A 77 -19.50 10.78 -49.90
N GLN A 78 -18.99 11.96 -49.52
CA GLN A 78 -17.77 12.08 -48.71
C GLN A 78 -17.94 11.54 -47.30
N LEU A 79 -19.13 11.68 -46.70
CA LEU A 79 -19.45 11.10 -45.40
C LEU A 79 -19.45 9.56 -45.45
N LEU A 80 -19.94 8.97 -46.53
CA LEU A 80 -19.87 7.52 -46.78
C LEU A 80 -18.43 7.05 -46.98
N GLU A 81 -17.68 7.69 -47.87
CA GLU A 81 -16.28 7.32 -48.19
C GLU A 81 -15.36 7.38 -46.97
N ARG A 82 -15.61 8.32 -46.04
CA ARG A 82 -14.83 8.46 -44.80
C ARG A 82 -15.29 7.52 -43.67
N GLY A 83 -16.31 6.70 -43.89
CA GLY A 83 -16.87 5.81 -42.87
C GLY A 83 -17.55 6.56 -41.72
N LEU A 84 -18.08 7.76 -41.99
CA LEU A 84 -18.85 8.56 -41.02
C LEU A 84 -20.34 8.20 -41.06
N ILE A 85 -20.83 7.76 -42.21
CA ILE A 85 -22.13 7.13 -42.39
C ILE A 85 -21.89 5.69 -42.79
N THR A 86 -22.57 4.76 -42.13
CA THR A 86 -22.55 3.34 -42.50
C THR A 86 -23.73 3.06 -43.41
N HIS A 87 -23.46 2.35 -44.51
CA HIS A 87 -24.47 1.95 -45.48
C HIS A 87 -24.51 0.44 -45.61
N TRP A 88 -25.69 -0.15 -45.36
CA TRP A 88 -25.94 -1.57 -45.43
C TRP A 88 -26.95 -1.90 -46.51
N GLN A 89 -26.49 -2.61 -47.54
CA GLN A 89 -27.32 -3.12 -48.63
C GLN A 89 -27.31 -4.64 -48.68
N MET A 90 -28.47 -5.21 -48.98
CA MET A 90 -28.68 -6.62 -49.28
C MET A 90 -29.67 -6.72 -50.44
N PRO A 91 -29.23 -7.05 -51.66
CA PRO A 91 -30.10 -7.26 -52.80
C PRO A 91 -31.07 -8.43 -52.57
N LEU A 92 -32.34 -8.26 -52.92
CA LEU A 92 -33.37 -9.28 -52.65
C LEU A 92 -33.06 -10.63 -53.33
N ASN A 93 -32.54 -10.58 -54.56
CA ASN A 93 -32.14 -11.77 -55.32
C ASN A 93 -30.99 -12.57 -54.66
N GLU A 94 -30.06 -11.88 -54.00
CA GLU A 94 -28.95 -12.53 -53.30
C GLU A 94 -29.45 -13.22 -52.02
N VAL A 95 -30.34 -12.56 -51.28
CA VAL A 95 -30.93 -13.14 -50.06
C VAL A 95 -31.79 -14.35 -50.38
N LEU A 96 -32.61 -14.29 -51.43
CA LEU A 96 -33.45 -15.42 -51.85
C LEU A 96 -32.63 -16.59 -52.44
N ALA A 97 -31.41 -16.35 -52.89
CA ALA A 97 -30.51 -17.38 -53.41
C ALA A 97 -29.64 -18.04 -52.31
N ASP A 98 -29.68 -17.55 -51.08
CA ASP A 98 -28.87 -18.06 -49.97
C ASP A 98 -29.37 -19.43 -49.48
N GLN A 99 -28.59 -20.47 -49.76
CA GLN A 99 -28.90 -21.85 -49.39
C GLN A 99 -28.69 -22.15 -47.90
N THR A 100 -28.12 -21.21 -47.14
CA THR A 100 -27.88 -21.37 -45.69
C THR A 100 -29.10 -20.98 -44.85
N LEU A 101 -30.05 -20.25 -45.44
CA LEU A 101 -31.28 -19.83 -44.77
C LEU A 101 -32.29 -20.96 -44.68
N GLU A 102 -33.05 -21.00 -43.58
CA GLU A 102 -34.19 -21.90 -43.42
C GLU A 102 -35.27 -21.56 -44.47
N SER A 103 -35.95 -22.59 -44.98
CA SER A 103 -37.00 -22.44 -46.00
C SER A 103 -38.11 -21.48 -45.58
N GLU A 104 -38.43 -21.48 -44.28
CA GLU A 104 -39.45 -20.66 -43.66
C GLU A 104 -39.06 -19.19 -43.64
N VAL A 105 -37.77 -18.88 -43.43
CA VAL A 105 -37.22 -17.52 -43.53
C VAL A 105 -37.31 -17.03 -44.98
N LEU A 106 -36.90 -17.87 -45.94
CA LEU A 106 -37.02 -17.55 -47.36
C LEU A 106 -38.47 -17.28 -47.77
N SER A 107 -39.42 -18.06 -47.25
CA SER A 107 -40.85 -17.85 -47.51
C SER A 107 -41.34 -16.50 -46.96
N ALA A 108 -40.94 -16.14 -45.74
CA ALA A 108 -41.31 -14.88 -45.12
C ALA A 108 -40.73 -13.66 -45.87
N ILE A 109 -39.54 -13.81 -46.46
CA ILE A 109 -38.92 -12.78 -47.30
C ILE A 109 -39.57 -12.71 -48.68
N SER A 110 -39.97 -13.85 -49.27
CA SER A 110 -40.63 -13.88 -50.57
C SER A 110 -42.04 -13.27 -50.60
N ASP A 111 -42.68 -13.17 -49.43
CA ASP A 111 -43.99 -12.53 -49.27
C ASP A 111 -43.90 -10.98 -49.31
N ILE A 112 -42.69 -10.41 -49.28
CA ILE A 112 -42.47 -8.97 -49.36
C ILE A 112 -42.58 -8.52 -50.81
N GLU A 113 -43.43 -7.52 -51.08
CA GLU A 113 -43.57 -6.94 -52.42
C GLU A 113 -42.30 -6.14 -52.80
N PRO A 114 -41.62 -6.48 -53.91
CA PRO A 114 -40.41 -5.80 -54.31
C PRO A 114 -40.71 -4.47 -55.00
N GLU A 115 -40.32 -3.35 -54.38
CA GLU A 115 -40.44 -2.01 -54.98
C GLU A 115 -39.09 -1.53 -55.54
N THR A 116 -38.03 -1.72 -54.77
CA THR A 116 -36.67 -1.24 -55.06
C THR A 116 -35.73 -2.36 -55.52
N GLY A 117 -36.07 -3.61 -55.20
CA GLY A 117 -35.22 -4.78 -55.43
C GLY A 117 -34.11 -4.94 -54.39
N GLN A 118 -34.07 -4.09 -53.37
CA GLN A 118 -33.17 -4.19 -52.23
C GLN A 118 -33.97 -4.69 -51.02
N PHE A 119 -33.63 -5.88 -50.50
CA PHE A 119 -34.27 -6.39 -49.29
C PHE A 119 -33.95 -5.48 -48.09
N VAL A 120 -32.67 -5.15 -47.90
CA VAL A 120 -32.22 -4.14 -46.92
C VAL A 120 -31.47 -3.06 -47.68
N ASP A 121 -31.84 -1.80 -47.46
CA ASP A 121 -31.06 -0.63 -47.86
C ASP A 121 -31.12 0.38 -46.71
N LEU A 122 -30.13 0.33 -45.81
CA LEU A 122 -30.14 1.01 -44.52
C LEU A 122 -28.92 1.90 -44.35
N TYR A 123 -29.15 3.16 -43.97
CA TYR A 123 -28.11 4.12 -43.65
C TYR A 123 -28.14 4.46 -42.16
N LEU A 124 -26.96 4.51 -41.54
CA LEU A 124 -26.80 4.77 -40.11
C LEU A 124 -25.74 5.84 -39.87
N ALA A 125 -26.04 6.82 -39.02
CA ALA A 125 -25.13 7.91 -38.72
C ALA A 125 -25.25 8.37 -37.25
N PHE A 126 -24.13 8.45 -36.53
CA PHE A 126 -24.12 9.02 -35.17
C PHE A 126 -24.15 10.56 -35.25
N ILE A 127 -25.35 11.12 -35.40
CA ILE A 127 -25.59 12.55 -35.61
C ILE A 127 -25.31 13.42 -34.39
N ASN A 128 -25.09 12.84 -33.20
CA ASN A 128 -24.57 13.60 -32.05
C ASN A 128 -23.09 13.97 -32.19
N ILE A 129 -22.35 13.35 -33.13
CA ILE A 129 -20.95 13.68 -33.41
C ILE A 129 -20.92 14.98 -34.26
N PRO A 130 -20.21 16.05 -33.83
CA PRO A 130 -20.31 17.36 -34.47
C PRO A 130 -20.02 17.39 -35.98
N ILE A 131 -19.02 16.62 -36.46
CA ILE A 131 -18.68 16.58 -37.90
C ILE A 131 -19.77 15.92 -38.74
N ILE A 132 -20.53 14.99 -38.16
CA ILE A 132 -21.63 14.29 -38.84
C ILE A 132 -22.90 15.13 -38.73
N GLY A 133 -23.30 15.43 -37.49
CA GLY A 133 -24.55 16.12 -37.19
C GLY A 133 -24.67 17.49 -37.85
N LYS A 134 -23.62 18.31 -37.82
CA LYS A 134 -23.67 19.64 -38.45
C LYS A 134 -23.70 19.60 -39.97
N ASN A 135 -23.07 18.61 -40.61
CA ASN A 135 -23.13 18.44 -42.07
C ASN A 135 -24.50 17.89 -42.51
N VAL A 136 -25.07 16.95 -41.76
CA VAL A 136 -26.35 16.32 -42.11
C VAL A 136 -27.54 17.22 -41.77
N LEU A 137 -27.61 17.73 -40.53
CA LEU A 137 -28.76 18.47 -40.01
C LEU A 137 -28.63 20.00 -40.18
N GLY A 138 -27.41 20.51 -40.32
CA GLY A 138 -27.14 21.94 -40.21
C GLY A 138 -27.03 22.39 -38.74
N GLU A 139 -26.64 23.66 -38.51
CA GLU A 139 -26.33 24.13 -37.15
C GLU A 139 -27.56 24.23 -36.24
N GLN A 140 -28.72 24.66 -36.77
CA GLN A 140 -29.94 24.86 -35.99
C GLN A 140 -30.53 23.53 -35.51
N GLU A 141 -30.73 22.59 -36.43
CA GLU A 141 -31.27 21.26 -36.09
C GLU A 141 -30.27 20.44 -35.26
N PHE A 142 -28.96 20.59 -35.47
CA PHE A 142 -27.96 19.98 -34.60
C PHE A 142 -28.05 20.53 -33.16
N ALA A 143 -28.26 21.84 -32.98
CA ALA A 143 -28.47 22.41 -31.65
C ALA A 143 -29.73 21.84 -30.98
N ARG A 144 -30.84 21.74 -31.74
CA ARG A 144 -32.09 21.11 -31.27
C ARG A 144 -31.90 19.65 -30.86
N LEU A 145 -31.08 18.89 -31.60
CA LEU A 145 -30.72 17.52 -31.24
C LEU A 145 -29.97 17.46 -29.89
N GLN A 146 -28.97 18.32 -29.71
CA GLN A 146 -28.14 18.33 -28.49
C GLN A 146 -28.94 18.69 -27.24
N GLU A 147 -29.96 19.54 -27.35
CA GLU A 147 -30.88 19.86 -26.24
C GLU A 147 -31.70 18.65 -25.77
N ASN A 148 -31.93 17.66 -26.63
CA ASN A 148 -32.66 16.43 -26.32
C ASN A 148 -31.78 15.31 -25.75
N LEU A 149 -30.46 15.48 -25.72
CA LEU A 149 -29.51 14.47 -25.27
C LEU A 149 -28.91 14.83 -23.91
N LYS A 150 -28.84 13.84 -23.01
CA LYS A 150 -28.09 13.98 -21.75
C LYS A 150 -26.60 13.72 -21.97
N PRO A 151 -25.73 14.18 -21.06
CA PRO A 151 -24.31 13.86 -21.11
C PRO A 151 -24.07 12.34 -21.18
N GLY A 152 -23.33 11.91 -22.22
CA GLY A 152 -23.01 10.51 -22.48
C GLY A 152 -24.04 9.72 -23.28
N GLU A 153 -25.18 10.31 -23.66
CA GLU A 153 -26.12 9.69 -24.59
C GLU A 153 -25.66 9.89 -26.04
N HIS A 154 -26.01 8.96 -26.92
CA HIS A 154 -25.72 9.04 -28.35
C HIS A 154 -27.00 9.04 -29.17
N ALA A 155 -27.00 9.72 -30.30
CA ALA A 155 -28.11 9.76 -31.24
C ALA A 155 -27.68 9.14 -32.56
N LEU A 156 -28.36 8.07 -32.93
CA LEU A 156 -28.18 7.31 -34.15
C LEU A 156 -29.34 7.64 -35.10
N LEU A 157 -29.05 8.39 -36.16
CA LEU A 157 -29.97 8.56 -37.27
C LEU A 157 -29.99 7.27 -38.08
N VAL A 158 -31.18 6.75 -38.34
CA VAL A 158 -31.40 5.58 -39.18
C VAL A 158 -32.42 5.95 -40.24
N PHE A 159 -32.10 5.68 -41.51
CA PHE A 159 -33.07 5.81 -42.59
C PHE A 159 -32.89 4.71 -43.62
N SER A 160 -33.98 4.33 -44.28
CA SER A 160 -34.01 3.17 -45.16
C SER A 160 -34.85 3.42 -46.40
N ASN A 161 -34.44 2.78 -47.49
CA ASN A 161 -35.19 2.67 -48.75
C ASN A 161 -35.30 1.22 -49.22
N GLY A 162 -35.14 0.26 -48.30
CA GLY A 162 -35.24 -1.16 -48.62
C GLY A 162 -36.69 -1.65 -48.58
N ASP A 163 -36.98 -2.70 -49.33
CA ASP A 163 -38.29 -3.35 -49.40
C ASP A 163 -38.72 -3.90 -48.02
N TYR A 164 -37.76 -4.18 -47.12
CA TYR A 164 -38.05 -4.56 -45.73
C TYR A 164 -37.68 -3.47 -44.72
N SER A 165 -38.69 -2.87 -44.10
CA SER A 165 -38.50 -1.87 -43.05
C SER A 165 -37.92 -2.45 -41.75
N TYR A 166 -36.96 -1.71 -41.18
CA TYR A 166 -36.35 -1.98 -39.87
C TYR A 166 -37.28 -1.61 -38.69
N VAL A 167 -38.38 -0.92 -38.95
CA VAL A 167 -39.50 -0.75 -38.02
C VAL A 167 -40.66 -1.63 -38.46
N SER A 168 -41.46 -2.09 -37.50
CA SER A 168 -42.71 -2.81 -37.81
C SER A 168 -43.82 -1.82 -38.19
N GLU A 169 -44.83 -2.29 -38.93
CA GLU A 169 -46.03 -1.49 -39.21
C GLU A 169 -46.77 -1.04 -37.94
N GLU A 170 -46.69 -1.83 -36.87
CA GLU A 170 -47.24 -1.50 -35.54
C GLU A 170 -46.29 -0.67 -34.67
N PHE A 171 -45.22 -0.11 -35.23
CA PHE A 171 -44.24 0.64 -34.47
C PHE A 171 -44.87 1.90 -33.85
N ILE A 172 -44.65 2.07 -32.55
CA ILE A 172 -45.13 3.23 -31.80
C ILE A 172 -43.94 4.16 -31.57
N PRO A 173 -44.01 5.45 -31.93
CA PRO A 173 -42.94 6.41 -31.63
C PRO A 173 -42.56 6.40 -30.16
N GLN A 174 -41.29 6.70 -29.87
CA GLN A 174 -40.70 6.60 -28.54
C GLN A 174 -40.61 5.19 -27.96
N THR A 175 -40.69 4.12 -28.76
CA THR A 175 -40.43 2.74 -28.33
C THR A 175 -39.14 2.18 -28.93
N ILE A 176 -38.81 0.92 -28.63
CA ILE A 176 -37.64 0.23 -29.18
C ILE A 176 -38.10 -0.48 -30.47
N PRO A 177 -37.43 -0.29 -31.62
CA PRO A 177 -37.75 -1.02 -32.83
C PRO A 177 -37.52 -2.52 -32.62
N THR A 178 -38.51 -3.34 -32.95
CA THR A 178 -38.47 -4.80 -32.69
C THR A 178 -37.64 -5.57 -33.71
N ARG A 179 -37.46 -5.01 -34.91
CA ARG A 179 -36.67 -5.62 -36.00
C ARG A 179 -35.23 -5.12 -36.06
N LEU A 180 -34.90 -4.01 -35.39
CA LEU A 180 -33.54 -3.47 -35.37
C LEU A 180 -32.88 -3.77 -34.03
N SER A 181 -31.65 -4.28 -34.07
CA SER A 181 -30.84 -4.53 -32.88
C SER A 181 -29.44 -3.97 -33.06
N LEU A 182 -28.86 -3.50 -31.97
CA LEU A 182 -27.47 -3.07 -31.92
C LEU A 182 -26.80 -3.80 -30.76
N THR A 183 -25.69 -4.48 -31.03
CA THR A 183 -24.92 -5.18 -30.00
C THR A 183 -23.47 -4.74 -30.03
N GLN A 184 -22.80 -4.81 -28.89
CA GLN A 184 -21.37 -4.51 -28.78
C GLN A 184 -20.73 -5.46 -27.78
N SER A 185 -19.62 -6.10 -28.16
CA SER A 185 -18.93 -7.11 -27.32
C SER A 185 -19.85 -8.26 -26.84
N GLY A 186 -20.87 -8.61 -27.64
CA GLY A 186 -21.84 -9.67 -27.32
C GLY A 186 -23.02 -9.24 -26.44
N PHE A 187 -23.14 -7.95 -26.09
CA PHE A 187 -24.24 -7.43 -25.27
C PHE A 187 -25.18 -6.55 -26.09
N PRO A 188 -26.51 -6.65 -25.90
CA PRO A 188 -27.48 -5.78 -26.56
C PRO A 188 -27.43 -4.36 -26.00
N THR A 189 -27.56 -3.38 -26.90
CA THR A 189 -27.62 -1.96 -26.58
C THR A 189 -29.06 -1.46 -26.72
N ASP A 190 -29.59 -0.83 -25.67
CA ASP A 190 -30.93 -0.22 -25.68
C ASP A 190 -30.97 0.97 -26.65
N ILE A 191 -31.58 0.75 -27.82
CA ILE A 191 -31.81 1.75 -28.87
C ILE A 191 -33.29 2.14 -28.87
N ARG A 192 -33.60 3.34 -28.38
CA ARG A 192 -34.98 3.80 -28.24
C ARG A 192 -35.23 5.02 -29.10
N ASP A 193 -36.29 5.02 -29.87
CA ASP A 193 -36.69 6.20 -30.63
C ASP A 193 -36.95 7.39 -29.70
N ILE A 194 -36.55 8.59 -30.15
CA ILE A 194 -36.84 9.85 -29.44
C ILE A 194 -37.96 10.66 -30.10
N ASP A 195 -38.51 10.16 -31.21
CA ASP A 195 -39.60 10.79 -31.95
C ASP A 195 -39.25 12.25 -32.35
N PHE A 196 -38.04 12.41 -32.89
CA PHE A 196 -37.42 13.72 -33.12
C PHE A 196 -38.16 14.58 -34.17
N TYR A 197 -38.91 13.94 -35.07
CA TYR A 197 -39.64 14.55 -36.19
C TYR A 197 -41.18 14.42 -36.09
N SER A 198 -41.72 14.20 -34.88
CA SER A 198 -43.17 14.03 -34.66
C SER A 198 -44.04 15.19 -35.17
N TYR A 199 -43.57 16.43 -34.96
CA TYR A 199 -44.34 17.66 -35.25
C TYR A 199 -43.75 18.53 -36.37
N TYR A 200 -42.57 18.15 -36.89
CA TYR A 200 -41.82 18.93 -37.86
C TYR A 200 -41.31 18.00 -38.96
N GLU A 201 -41.44 18.45 -40.20
CA GLU A 201 -40.86 17.72 -41.33
C GLU A 201 -39.33 17.70 -41.21
N PRO A 202 -38.67 16.56 -41.51
CA PRO A 202 -37.22 16.47 -41.51
C PRO A 202 -36.57 17.50 -42.44
N SER A 203 -35.65 18.30 -41.91
CA SER A 203 -34.86 19.26 -42.68
C SER A 203 -33.38 18.89 -42.60
N PHE A 204 -32.72 18.79 -43.76
CA PHE A 204 -31.32 18.42 -43.88
C PHE A 204 -30.54 19.50 -44.62
N ALA A 205 -29.31 19.75 -44.19
CA ALA A 205 -28.41 20.72 -44.83
C ALA A 205 -27.82 20.20 -46.14
N ILE A 206 -27.78 18.87 -46.31
CA ILE A 206 -27.35 18.18 -47.53
C ILE A 206 -28.50 17.31 -48.06
N PRO A 207 -28.60 17.12 -49.38
CA PRO A 207 -29.58 16.20 -49.95
C PRO A 207 -29.25 14.77 -49.52
N LEU A 208 -30.24 14.08 -48.93
CA LEU A 208 -30.16 12.66 -48.64
C LEU A 208 -30.63 11.84 -49.86
N PRO A 209 -30.21 10.57 -49.98
CA PRO A 209 -30.84 9.60 -50.88
C PRO A 209 -32.35 9.51 -50.63
N GLU A 210 -33.10 8.94 -51.57
CA GLU A 210 -34.51 8.60 -51.34
C GLU A 210 -34.63 7.64 -50.14
N TYR A 211 -35.65 7.86 -49.32
CA TYR A 211 -35.94 7.05 -48.13
C TYR A 211 -37.44 6.94 -47.92
N GLN A 212 -37.87 5.80 -47.38
CA GLN A 212 -39.25 5.54 -46.94
C GLN A 212 -39.39 5.78 -45.44
N ASP A 213 -38.42 5.31 -44.66
CA ASP A 213 -38.43 5.41 -43.19
C ASP A 213 -37.25 6.23 -42.68
N ILE A 214 -37.48 7.10 -41.69
CA ILE A 214 -36.43 7.87 -41.02
C ILE A 214 -36.71 8.08 -39.53
N HIS A 215 -35.77 7.65 -38.68
CA HIS A 215 -35.91 7.72 -37.23
C HIS A 215 -34.60 8.14 -36.56
N VAL A 216 -34.71 8.78 -35.39
CA VAL A 216 -33.56 9.10 -34.54
C VAL A 216 -33.64 8.24 -33.29
N LEU A 217 -32.71 7.31 -33.16
CA LEU A 217 -32.64 6.38 -32.04
C LEU A 217 -31.61 6.86 -31.03
N ARG A 218 -32.00 6.94 -29.76
CA ARG A 218 -31.12 7.27 -28.65
C ARG A 218 -30.57 6.03 -27.99
N LEU A 219 -29.26 6.05 -27.74
CA LEU A 219 -28.54 5.08 -26.93
C LEU A 219 -28.26 5.69 -25.55
N LYS A 220 -28.60 4.96 -24.48
CA LYS A 220 -28.36 5.40 -23.10
C LYS A 220 -26.89 5.27 -22.70
N SER A 221 -26.40 6.21 -21.89
CA SER A 221 -25.03 6.19 -21.33
C SER A 221 -24.74 5.03 -20.36
N GLN A 222 -25.77 4.37 -19.83
CA GLN A 222 -25.64 3.34 -18.78
C GLN A 222 -25.22 1.96 -19.32
N SER A 223 -25.19 1.74 -20.64
CA SER A 223 -24.86 0.45 -21.25
C SER A 223 -23.36 0.19 -21.39
N GLY A 224 -22.50 1.16 -21.06
CA GLY A 224 -21.05 1.06 -21.29
C GLY A 224 -20.67 1.05 -22.78
N PHE A 225 -21.60 1.43 -23.66
CA PHE A 225 -21.39 1.49 -25.10
C PHE A 225 -20.30 2.52 -25.47
N GLU A 226 -19.33 2.09 -26.26
CA GLU A 226 -18.20 2.89 -26.73
C GLU A 226 -18.25 3.06 -28.25
N LEU A 227 -18.31 4.30 -28.73
CA LEU A 227 -18.32 4.62 -30.17
C LEU A 227 -17.05 4.16 -30.93
N SER A 228 -15.93 4.04 -30.22
CA SER A 228 -14.63 3.67 -30.83
C SER A 228 -14.41 2.17 -30.99
N ARG A 229 -15.36 1.33 -30.54
CA ARG A 229 -15.26 -0.12 -30.65
C ARG A 229 -16.19 -0.62 -31.74
N GLU A 230 -15.85 -1.79 -32.28
CA GLU A 230 -16.72 -2.53 -33.19
C GLU A 230 -18.06 -2.83 -32.54
N MET A 231 -19.12 -2.66 -33.33
CA MET A 231 -20.49 -2.92 -32.94
C MET A 231 -21.17 -3.72 -34.06
N THR A 232 -22.08 -4.61 -33.70
CA THR A 232 -22.79 -5.48 -34.63
C THR A 232 -24.24 -5.02 -34.71
N LEU A 233 -24.60 -4.50 -35.87
CA LEU A 233 -25.96 -4.17 -36.24
C LEU A 233 -26.70 -5.44 -36.63
N GLY A 234 -27.99 -5.55 -36.31
CA GLY A 234 -28.81 -6.66 -36.74
C GLY A 234 -30.20 -6.26 -37.17
N ILE A 235 -30.69 -6.85 -38.27
CA ILE A 235 -32.08 -6.76 -38.73
C ILE A 235 -32.71 -8.15 -38.60
N GLY A 236 -33.79 -8.23 -37.83
CA GLY A 236 -34.46 -9.47 -37.51
C GLY A 236 -35.76 -9.65 -38.29
N VAL A 237 -35.86 -10.74 -39.03
CA VAL A 237 -37.05 -11.16 -39.77
C VAL A 237 -37.80 -12.21 -38.97
N ASN A 238 -39.06 -11.93 -38.67
CA ASN A 238 -39.93 -12.88 -37.99
C ASN A 238 -40.48 -13.89 -39.02
N TYR A 239 -40.42 -15.18 -38.69
CA TYR A 239 -40.97 -16.26 -39.49
C TYR A 239 -41.70 -17.27 -38.61
N LYS A 240 -42.68 -17.98 -39.19
CA LYS A 240 -43.44 -19.01 -38.48
C LYS A 240 -42.74 -20.35 -38.62
N ALA A 241 -41.98 -20.74 -37.60
CA ALA A 241 -41.35 -22.07 -37.54
C ALA A 241 -42.40 -23.19 -37.36
N SER A 242 -43.52 -22.87 -36.71
CA SER A 242 -44.71 -23.73 -36.66
C SER A 242 -46.00 -22.91 -36.54
N PHE A 243 -47.16 -23.55 -36.50
CA PHE A 243 -48.45 -22.85 -36.39
C PHE A 243 -48.57 -21.97 -35.13
N PHE A 244 -47.84 -22.29 -34.06
CA PHE A 244 -47.88 -21.57 -32.78
C PHE A 244 -46.54 -20.93 -32.38
N ASP A 245 -45.47 -21.16 -33.15
CA ASP A 245 -44.13 -20.67 -32.81
C ASP A 245 -43.62 -19.69 -33.87
N VAL A 246 -43.40 -18.45 -33.44
CA VAL A 246 -42.82 -17.39 -34.26
C VAL A 246 -41.38 -17.21 -33.77
N GLN A 247 -40.44 -17.43 -34.67
CA GLN A 247 -39.02 -17.24 -34.43
C GLN A 247 -38.51 -16.06 -35.24
N GLN A 248 -37.32 -15.58 -34.91
CA GLN A 248 -36.71 -14.44 -35.57
C GLN A 248 -35.32 -14.84 -36.08
N HIS A 249 -35.11 -14.68 -37.39
CA HIS A 249 -33.80 -14.82 -38.00
C HIS A 249 -33.11 -13.46 -38.02
N LEU A 250 -31.89 -13.36 -37.49
CA LEU A 250 -31.14 -12.11 -37.38
C LEU A 250 -30.05 -12.04 -38.44
N PHE A 251 -30.21 -11.15 -39.42
CA PHE A 251 -29.13 -10.74 -40.30
C PHE A 251 -28.24 -9.77 -39.55
N THR A 252 -26.92 -9.96 -39.57
CA THR A 252 -25.98 -9.12 -38.83
C THR A 252 -24.93 -8.49 -39.72
N ARG A 253 -24.52 -7.27 -39.39
CA ARG A 253 -23.40 -6.57 -40.01
C ARG A 253 -22.54 -5.89 -38.95
N GLU A 254 -21.25 -6.17 -38.99
CA GLU A 254 -20.25 -5.47 -38.17
C GLU A 254 -20.03 -4.05 -38.73
N MET A 255 -19.91 -3.06 -37.84
CA MET A 255 -19.55 -1.69 -38.17
C MET A 255 -18.57 -1.12 -37.16
N THR A 256 -17.68 -0.27 -37.65
CA THR A 256 -16.73 0.52 -36.87
C THR A 256 -16.77 1.95 -37.35
N LEU A 257 -16.66 2.90 -36.41
CA LEU A 257 -16.47 4.30 -36.76
C LEU A 257 -14.99 4.57 -37.07
N SER A 258 -14.73 5.55 -37.93
CA SER A 258 -13.36 5.93 -38.32
C SER A 258 -12.51 6.33 -37.11
N ASP A 259 -11.32 5.75 -36.98
CA ASP A 259 -10.32 6.08 -35.95
C ASP A 259 -9.96 7.57 -35.93
N SER A 260 -10.13 8.28 -37.05
CA SER A 260 -9.89 9.72 -37.19
C SER A 260 -10.77 10.58 -36.27
N LEU A 261 -11.92 10.05 -35.83
CA LEU A 261 -12.83 10.70 -34.90
C LEU A 261 -12.34 10.67 -33.45
N PHE A 262 -11.38 9.81 -33.13
CA PHE A 262 -11.00 9.53 -31.76
C PHE A 262 -9.59 10.01 -31.44
N MET A 263 -9.38 10.38 -30.18
CA MET A 263 -8.07 10.65 -29.62
C MET A 263 -7.93 9.96 -28.27
N LEU A 264 -6.69 9.69 -27.88
CA LEU A 264 -6.40 9.17 -26.54
C LEU A 264 -6.90 10.14 -25.47
N ASN A 265 -7.68 9.61 -24.54
CA ASN A 265 -8.19 10.34 -23.39
C ASN A 265 -7.01 10.65 -22.43
N PRO A 266 -6.58 11.93 -22.30
CA PRO A 266 -5.46 12.29 -21.44
C PRO A 266 -5.74 12.01 -19.95
N ASP A 267 -7.01 11.98 -19.54
CA ASP A 267 -7.41 11.71 -18.15
C ASP A 267 -7.34 10.21 -17.81
N ALA A 268 -7.53 9.33 -18.81
CA ALA A 268 -7.41 7.88 -18.63
C ALA A 268 -5.94 7.45 -18.41
N ILE A 269 -4.98 8.14 -19.03
CA ILE A 269 -3.54 7.90 -18.87
C ILE A 269 -3.07 8.17 -17.43
N ASN A 270 -3.73 9.10 -16.72
CA ASN A 270 -3.38 9.47 -15.34
C ASN A 270 -4.04 8.57 -14.28
N SER A 271 -4.79 7.55 -14.69
CA SER A 271 -5.61 6.72 -13.80
C SER A 271 -4.97 5.40 -13.36
N GLU A 272 -3.64 5.22 -13.49
CA GLU A 272 -2.99 4.19 -12.67
C GLU A 272 -3.06 4.65 -11.20
N PRO A 273 -3.81 3.95 -10.33
CA PRO A 273 -3.85 4.33 -8.93
C PRO A 273 -2.44 4.23 -8.37
N LYS A 274 -1.87 5.39 -7.94
CA LYS A 274 -0.58 5.44 -7.25
C LYS A 274 -0.49 4.28 -6.26
N PRO A 275 0.59 3.48 -6.27
CA PRO A 275 0.66 2.28 -5.45
C PRO A 275 0.54 2.65 -3.97
N LEU A 276 -0.12 1.79 -3.20
CA LEU A 276 -0.51 2.03 -1.81
C LEU A 276 0.64 2.53 -0.93
N TRP A 277 1.83 1.96 -1.10
CA TRP A 277 3.02 2.37 -0.35
C TRP A 277 3.38 3.84 -0.62
N MET A 278 3.24 4.33 -1.84
CA MET A 278 3.57 5.72 -2.19
C MET A 278 2.61 6.69 -1.51
N ARG A 279 1.32 6.36 -1.46
CA ARG A 279 0.32 7.14 -0.71
C ARG A 279 0.64 7.20 0.78
N ILE A 280 1.04 6.07 1.39
CA ILE A 280 1.44 6.02 2.80
C ILE A 280 2.68 6.90 3.08
N TRP A 281 3.64 6.94 2.15
CA TRP A 281 4.83 7.77 2.27
C TRP A 281 4.52 9.26 2.15
N GLU A 282 3.62 9.64 1.23
CA GLU A 282 3.13 11.02 1.09
C GLU A 282 2.40 11.47 2.37
N ASP A 283 1.48 10.64 2.89
CA ASP A 283 0.71 10.93 4.11
C ASP A 283 1.59 11.04 5.37
N ARG A 284 2.63 10.22 5.47
CA ARG A 284 3.54 10.18 6.63
C ARG A 284 4.82 11.00 6.46
N ALA A 285 4.90 11.88 5.46
CA ALA A 285 6.11 12.64 5.13
C ALA A 285 6.70 13.41 6.33
N GLY A 286 5.84 14.03 7.16
CA GLY A 286 6.29 14.75 8.36
C GLY A 286 6.95 13.85 9.41
N ILE A 287 6.41 12.65 9.64
CA ILE A 287 6.98 11.67 10.59
C ILE A 287 8.33 11.15 10.07
N ILE A 288 8.40 10.91 8.76
CA ILE A 288 9.63 10.49 8.07
C ILE A 288 10.72 11.54 8.23
N ALA A 289 10.42 12.81 7.95
CA ALA A 289 11.38 13.91 8.05
C ALA A 289 11.98 14.04 9.44
N ILE A 290 11.15 14.01 10.49
CA ILE A 290 11.61 14.09 11.89
C ILE A 290 12.46 12.86 12.26
N THR A 291 12.05 11.66 11.81
CA THR A 291 12.81 10.42 12.04
C THR A 291 14.19 10.49 11.39
N CYS A 292 14.27 10.92 10.12
CA CYS A 292 15.54 11.09 9.42
C CYS A 292 16.45 12.13 10.10
N LEU A 293 15.90 13.27 10.52
CA LEU A 293 16.64 14.30 11.26
C LEU A 293 17.22 13.75 12.56
N TYR A 294 16.44 12.96 13.30
CA TYR A 294 16.91 12.31 14.52
C TYR A 294 18.04 11.29 14.26
N LEU A 295 17.92 10.47 13.22
CA LEU A 295 18.95 9.50 12.84
C LEU A 295 20.25 10.19 12.42
N ILE A 296 20.16 11.28 11.66
CA ILE A 296 21.31 12.13 11.32
C ILE A 296 21.94 12.69 12.60
N GLY A 297 21.13 13.24 13.52
CA GLY A 297 21.59 13.77 14.81
C GLY A 297 22.34 12.73 15.65
N ILE A 298 21.82 11.51 15.76
CA ILE A 298 22.51 10.40 16.45
C ILE A 298 23.81 10.03 15.73
N SER A 299 23.81 10.01 14.41
CA SER A 299 25.00 9.63 13.63
C SER A 299 26.13 10.65 13.86
N VAL A 300 25.80 11.95 13.82
CA VAL A 300 26.74 13.03 14.14
C VAL A 300 27.23 12.93 15.58
N LEU A 301 26.34 12.62 16.53
CA LEU A 301 26.69 12.41 17.94
C LEU A 301 27.74 11.29 18.09
N PHE A 302 27.55 10.15 17.44
CA PHE A 302 28.48 9.03 17.49
C PHE A 302 29.82 9.34 16.82
N VAL A 303 29.83 10.11 15.73
CA VAL A 303 31.08 10.60 15.11
C VAL A 303 31.82 11.55 16.05
N LYS A 304 31.11 12.45 16.74
CA LYS A 304 31.67 13.45 17.67
C LYS A 304 31.75 12.94 19.13
N GLN A 305 31.62 11.64 19.37
CA GLN A 305 31.51 11.06 20.72
C GLN A 305 32.67 11.47 21.65
N THR A 306 33.90 11.60 21.15
CA THR A 306 35.08 11.93 21.96
C THR A 306 35.04 13.37 22.50
N ALA A 307 34.41 14.29 21.77
CA ALA A 307 34.20 15.65 22.23
C ALA A 307 33.06 15.73 23.26
N LEU A 308 31.99 14.96 23.03
CA LEU A 308 30.82 14.95 23.91
C LEU A 308 31.15 14.37 25.29
N VAL A 309 31.83 13.23 25.31
CA VAL A 309 32.11 12.43 26.51
C VAL A 309 32.97 13.15 27.56
N LYS A 310 33.73 14.18 27.16
CA LYS A 310 34.47 15.07 28.09
C LYS A 310 33.54 15.85 29.02
N HIS A 311 32.31 16.11 28.58
CA HIS A 311 31.31 16.84 29.36
C HIS A 311 30.28 15.86 29.94
N GLU A 312 30.50 15.46 31.19
CA GLU A 312 29.66 14.47 31.90
C GLU A 312 28.17 14.87 31.89
N LYS A 313 27.83 16.06 32.39
CA LYS A 313 26.44 16.53 32.51
C LYS A 313 25.73 16.59 31.15
N LEU A 314 26.42 17.10 30.13
CA LEU A 314 25.88 17.21 28.78
C LEU A 314 25.61 15.83 28.18
N THR A 315 26.53 14.88 28.37
CA THR A 315 26.36 13.51 27.89
C THR A 315 25.15 12.83 28.52
N HIS A 316 24.96 12.97 29.84
CA HIS A 316 23.79 12.42 30.53
C HIS A 316 22.48 13.07 30.08
N TRP A 317 22.47 14.39 29.88
CA TRP A 317 21.27 15.10 29.46
C TRP A 317 20.86 14.73 28.03
N ILE A 318 21.83 14.69 27.10
CA ILE A 318 21.60 14.28 25.71
C ILE A 318 21.10 12.83 25.65
N ARG A 319 21.69 11.92 26.43
CA ARG A 319 21.23 10.54 26.49
C ARG A 319 19.83 10.41 27.09
N GLY A 320 19.51 11.16 28.13
CA GLY A 320 18.17 11.19 28.71
C GLY A 320 17.14 11.72 27.71
N GLY A 321 17.49 12.81 27.00
CA GLY A 321 16.66 13.41 25.95
C GLY A 321 16.44 12.48 24.76
N SER A 322 17.47 11.79 24.29
CA SER A 322 17.36 10.84 23.18
C SER A 322 16.47 9.63 23.54
N MET A 323 16.62 9.11 24.77
CA MET A 323 15.75 8.03 25.25
C MET A 323 14.30 8.47 25.43
N LEU A 324 14.06 9.70 25.89
CA LEU A 324 12.73 10.27 25.97
C LEU A 324 12.10 10.41 24.59
N PHE A 325 12.85 10.99 23.64
CA PHE A 325 12.42 11.14 22.26
C PHE A 325 12.09 9.79 21.62
N VAL A 326 12.94 8.78 21.78
CA VAL A 326 12.70 7.46 21.21
C VAL A 326 11.51 6.75 21.84
N LEU A 327 11.29 6.91 23.13
CA LEU A 327 10.13 6.30 23.79
C LEU A 327 8.82 6.92 23.29
N PHE A 328 8.72 8.25 23.29
CA PHE A 328 7.48 8.95 22.98
C PHE A 328 7.26 9.15 21.47
N PHE A 329 8.26 9.65 20.76
CA PHE A 329 8.15 9.93 19.33
C PHE A 329 8.31 8.65 18.50
N ILE A 330 9.46 7.97 18.57
CA ILE A 330 9.70 6.78 17.73
C ILE A 330 8.79 5.61 18.16
N GLY A 331 8.64 5.37 19.46
CA GLY A 331 7.84 4.30 20.02
C GLY A 331 6.34 4.56 19.93
N PHE A 332 5.80 5.45 20.79
CA PHE A 332 4.35 5.62 20.95
C PHE A 332 3.67 6.34 19.78
N TYR A 333 4.32 7.32 19.17
CA TYR A 333 3.74 8.13 18.08
C TYR A 333 3.99 7.51 16.69
N ALA A 334 5.25 7.35 16.29
CA ALA A 334 5.65 6.87 14.97
C ALA A 334 5.56 5.33 14.80
N GLN A 335 5.45 4.57 15.90
CA GLN A 335 5.38 3.10 15.92
C GLN A 335 6.60 2.41 15.26
N GLY A 336 7.75 3.08 15.26
CA GLY A 336 9.01 2.62 14.69
C GLY A 336 9.70 1.58 15.57
N GLN A 337 9.18 0.35 15.59
CA GLN A 337 9.72 -0.74 16.40
C GLN A 337 10.27 -1.87 15.54
N LEU A 338 11.56 -2.17 15.67
CA LEU A 338 12.10 -3.40 15.13
C LEU A 338 11.78 -4.56 16.07
N SER A 339 11.43 -5.69 15.47
CA SER A 339 11.05 -6.95 16.12
C SER A 339 11.76 -8.11 15.44
N VAL A 340 11.84 -9.27 16.11
CA VAL A 340 12.28 -10.53 15.48
C VAL A 340 11.46 -10.88 14.23
N VAL A 341 10.21 -10.41 14.14
CA VAL A 341 9.37 -10.54 12.94
C VAL A 341 10.09 -10.05 11.70
N ASN A 342 10.76 -8.90 11.78
CA ASN A 342 11.47 -8.31 10.65
C ASN A 342 12.69 -9.14 10.20
N ILE A 343 13.28 -9.93 11.10
CA ILE A 343 14.41 -10.80 10.77
C ILE A 343 13.91 -12.00 9.96
N TYR A 344 12.89 -12.71 10.44
CA TYR A 344 12.42 -13.90 9.73
C TYR A 344 11.61 -13.56 8.47
N THR A 345 10.90 -12.42 8.43
CA THR A 345 10.22 -11.97 7.19
C THR A 345 11.22 -11.66 6.09
N LEU A 346 12.37 -11.05 6.43
CA LEU A 346 13.47 -10.87 5.48
C LEU A 346 14.01 -12.21 4.98
N LEU A 347 14.33 -13.14 5.89
CA LEU A 347 14.86 -14.46 5.51
C LEU A 347 13.88 -15.24 4.62
N LEU A 348 12.58 -15.18 4.94
CA LEU A 348 11.54 -15.82 4.14
C LEU A 348 11.36 -15.13 2.79
N ALA A 349 11.47 -13.80 2.73
CA ALA A 349 11.43 -13.04 1.47
C ALA A 349 12.63 -13.36 0.57
N LEU A 350 13.82 -13.62 1.13
CA LEU A 350 14.95 -14.12 0.34
C LEU A 350 14.69 -15.53 -0.22
N TYR A 351 13.97 -16.38 0.52
CA TYR A 351 13.68 -17.76 0.12
C TYR A 351 12.53 -17.88 -0.91
N ASN A 352 11.43 -17.16 -0.69
CA ASN A 352 10.20 -17.25 -1.51
C ASN A 352 10.10 -16.20 -2.63
N GLY A 353 11.15 -15.41 -2.84
CA GLY A 353 11.17 -14.29 -3.81
C GLY A 353 10.99 -12.93 -3.13
N PHE A 354 11.93 -12.02 -3.41
CA PHE A 354 12.04 -10.74 -2.72
C PHE A 354 11.01 -9.74 -3.23
N LYS A 355 9.95 -9.50 -2.45
CA LYS A 355 8.96 -8.44 -2.70
C LYS A 355 9.21 -7.25 -1.76
N ILE A 356 9.96 -6.26 -2.23
CA ILE A 356 10.29 -5.04 -1.45
C ILE A 356 9.04 -4.30 -0.95
N GLN A 357 7.94 -4.39 -1.69
CA GLN A 357 6.67 -3.68 -1.44
C GLN A 357 6.13 -3.91 -0.03
N VAL A 358 6.29 -5.11 0.55
CA VAL A 358 5.81 -5.42 1.91
C VAL A 358 6.54 -4.59 2.96
N PHE A 359 7.84 -4.34 2.76
CA PHE A 359 8.63 -3.53 3.67
C PHE A 359 8.34 -2.02 3.50
N LEU A 360 7.98 -1.58 2.29
CA LEU A 360 7.64 -0.17 2.02
C LEU A 360 6.30 0.26 2.64
N LEU A 361 5.45 -0.68 3.06
CA LEU A 361 4.17 -0.37 3.71
C LEU A 361 4.35 0.33 5.07
N ASP A 362 5.48 0.11 5.76
CA ASP A 362 5.83 0.87 6.97
C ASP A 362 7.12 1.68 6.74
N PRO A 363 7.01 2.97 6.35
CA PRO A 363 8.16 3.79 6.02
C PRO A 363 9.13 3.98 7.19
N VAL A 364 8.61 4.09 8.42
CA VAL A 364 9.41 4.37 9.61
C VAL A 364 10.23 3.15 9.98
N ILE A 365 9.60 1.97 10.02
CA ILE A 365 10.30 0.71 10.27
C ILE A 365 11.33 0.44 9.17
N PHE A 366 10.99 0.68 7.90
CA PHE A 366 11.92 0.50 6.78
C PHE A 366 13.18 1.36 6.93
N ILE A 367 13.02 2.67 7.19
CA ILE A 367 14.15 3.60 7.38
C ILE A 367 15.00 3.18 8.59
N LEU A 368 14.37 2.87 9.73
CA LEU A 368 15.08 2.41 10.92
C LEU A 368 15.81 1.09 10.65
N TRP A 369 15.23 0.18 9.89
CA TRP A 369 15.83 -1.10 9.57
C TRP A 369 17.07 -0.94 8.69
N VAL A 370 16.99 -0.16 7.62
CA VAL A 370 18.13 0.17 6.75
C VAL A 370 19.24 0.85 7.56
N PHE A 371 18.88 1.82 8.40
CA PHE A 371 19.84 2.52 9.25
C PHE A 371 20.52 1.59 10.28
N VAL A 372 19.75 0.73 10.94
CA VAL A 372 20.27 -0.25 11.91
C VAL A 372 21.15 -1.26 11.21
N PHE A 373 20.78 -1.73 10.02
CA PHE A 373 21.58 -2.65 9.23
C PHE A 373 22.96 -2.05 8.90
N ILE A 374 23.00 -0.81 8.37
CA ILE A 374 24.25 -0.11 8.05
C ILE A 374 25.08 0.15 9.32
N SER A 375 24.47 0.73 10.36
CA SER A 375 25.16 1.08 11.60
C SER A 375 25.71 -0.13 12.35
N LEU A 376 25.07 -1.29 12.21
CA LEU A 376 25.50 -2.54 12.83
C LEU A 376 26.87 -3.00 12.29
N PHE A 377 27.16 -2.84 10.99
CA PHE A 377 28.48 -3.17 10.43
C PHE A 377 29.55 -2.15 10.83
N ILE A 378 29.18 -0.87 10.94
CA ILE A 378 30.12 0.22 11.23
C ILE A 378 30.49 0.23 12.73
N VAL A 379 29.48 0.33 13.59
CA VAL A 379 29.60 0.65 15.03
C VAL A 379 29.23 -0.53 15.93
N GLY A 380 28.50 -1.51 15.40
CA GLY A 380 27.94 -2.63 16.14
C GLY A 380 26.50 -2.38 16.58
N ARG A 381 25.90 -3.34 17.29
CA ARG A 381 24.48 -3.29 17.72
C ARG A 381 24.15 -2.23 18.78
N GLY A 382 25.16 -1.63 19.40
CA GLY A 382 24.97 -0.79 20.59
C GLY A 382 24.20 0.49 20.29
N LEU A 383 24.32 1.01 19.07
CA LEU A 383 23.56 2.17 18.62
C LEU A 383 22.05 1.89 18.70
N TYR A 384 21.57 0.75 18.20
CA TYR A 384 20.16 0.40 18.30
C TYR A 384 19.71 0.12 19.75
N CYS A 385 20.35 -0.84 20.41
CA CYS A 385 19.95 -1.32 21.75
C CYS A 385 20.09 -0.24 22.85
N GLY A 386 20.98 0.73 22.66
CA GLY A 386 21.23 1.82 23.59
C GLY A 386 20.44 3.10 23.30
N TRP A 387 20.24 3.45 22.02
CA TRP A 387 19.80 4.78 21.62
C TRP A 387 18.54 4.83 20.75
N LEU A 388 18.14 3.72 20.10
CA LEU A 388 16.99 3.69 19.18
C LEU A 388 15.85 2.77 19.62
N CYS A 389 16.10 1.82 20.53
CA CYS A 389 15.09 0.87 20.97
C CYS A 389 14.12 1.50 22.00
N PRO A 390 12.81 1.66 21.71
CA PRO A 390 11.84 2.26 22.63
C PRO A 390 11.65 1.44 23.91
N PHE A 391 11.58 0.12 23.79
CA PHE A 391 11.49 -0.76 24.97
C PHE A 391 12.78 -0.72 25.80
N GLY A 392 13.94 -0.60 25.14
CA GLY A 392 15.21 -0.38 25.81
C GLY A 392 15.20 0.91 26.63
N ALA A 393 14.67 2.00 26.10
CA ALA A 393 14.49 3.25 26.83
C ALA A 393 13.55 3.08 28.03
N LEU A 394 12.42 2.37 27.87
CA LEU A 394 11.49 2.07 28.96
C LEU A 394 12.16 1.31 30.11
N GLN A 395 13.01 0.32 29.82
CA GLN A 395 13.79 -0.41 30.83
C GLN A 395 14.86 0.47 31.50
N GLU A 396 15.46 1.43 30.79
CA GLU A 396 16.39 2.39 31.41
C GLU A 396 15.66 3.30 32.39
N PHE A 397 14.49 3.84 32.00
CA PHE A 397 13.67 4.66 32.89
C PHE A 397 13.20 3.87 34.12
N ALA A 398 12.83 2.60 33.96
CA ALA A 398 12.53 1.71 35.08
C ALA A 398 13.75 1.57 36.03
N GLY A 399 14.96 1.44 35.48
CA GLY A 399 16.20 1.42 36.26
C GLY A 399 16.49 2.73 36.98
N LEU A 400 16.28 3.88 36.34
CA LEU A 400 16.42 5.21 36.94
C LEU A 400 15.40 5.42 38.06
N LEU A 401 14.14 5.01 37.85
CA LEU A 401 13.10 5.03 38.85
C LEU A 401 13.45 4.14 40.05
N ALA A 402 14.00 2.95 39.80
CA ALA A 402 14.47 2.06 40.86
C ALA A 402 15.58 2.68 41.70
N LYS A 403 16.56 3.35 41.07
CA LYS A 403 17.62 4.10 41.75
C LYS A 403 17.04 5.25 42.59
N LYS A 404 16.04 5.98 42.07
CA LYS A 404 15.31 7.03 42.79
C LYS A 404 14.54 6.49 44.00
N LEU A 405 13.93 5.32 43.86
CA LEU A 405 13.21 4.61 44.93
C LEU A 405 14.14 3.81 45.88
N ARG A 406 15.47 3.95 45.74
CA ARG A 406 16.50 3.26 46.55
C ARG A 406 16.39 1.73 46.54
N ILE A 407 15.85 1.14 45.47
CA ILE A 407 15.80 -0.31 45.29
C ILE A 407 17.22 -0.81 44.99
N LYS A 408 17.69 -1.82 45.75
CA LYS A 408 19.03 -2.40 45.58
C LYS A 408 19.13 -3.11 44.23
N GLN A 409 20.06 -2.65 43.38
CA GLN A 409 20.40 -3.31 42.12
C GLN A 409 21.19 -4.60 42.38
N ILE A 410 20.75 -5.71 41.80
CA ILE A 410 21.39 -7.02 41.96
C ILE A 410 22.34 -7.26 40.79
N LYS A 411 23.63 -7.52 41.09
CA LYS A 411 24.58 -8.05 40.11
C LYS A 411 24.59 -9.57 40.15
N ILE A 412 24.36 -10.21 39.01
CA ILE A 412 24.28 -11.66 38.87
C ILE A 412 25.70 -12.26 38.79
N LYS A 413 25.88 -13.46 39.34
CA LYS A 413 27.16 -14.19 39.26
C LYS A 413 27.56 -14.42 37.80
N PRO A 414 28.87 -14.39 37.45
CA PRO A 414 29.33 -14.47 36.05
C PRO A 414 28.87 -15.71 35.28
N GLN A 415 28.80 -16.88 35.94
CA GLN A 415 28.37 -18.13 35.31
C GLN A 415 26.88 -18.11 34.93
N GLN A 416 26.02 -17.72 35.86
CA GLN A 416 24.58 -17.56 35.63
C GLN A 416 24.28 -16.49 34.59
N HIS A 417 25.09 -15.42 34.58
CA HIS A 417 24.99 -14.38 33.57
C HIS A 417 25.24 -14.92 32.15
N LYS A 418 26.33 -15.69 31.95
CA LYS A 418 26.64 -16.27 30.64
C LYS A 418 25.57 -17.25 30.18
N TRP A 419 25.13 -18.14 31.06
CA TRP A 419 24.06 -19.09 30.73
C TRP A 419 22.75 -18.38 30.35
N GLY A 420 22.34 -17.38 31.13
CA GLY A 420 21.17 -16.57 30.81
C GLY A 420 21.31 -15.83 29.48
N GLN A 421 22.52 -15.38 29.11
CA GLN A 421 22.76 -14.76 27.80
C GLN A 421 22.65 -15.76 26.65
N THR A 422 22.88 -17.05 26.87
CA THR A 422 22.68 -18.06 25.82
C THR A 422 21.19 -18.27 25.53
N LEU A 423 20.31 -18.07 26.51
CA LEU A 423 18.86 -18.30 26.39
C LEU A 423 18.22 -17.52 25.22
N LYS A 424 18.56 -16.24 25.03
CA LYS A 424 18.04 -15.43 23.89
C LYS A 424 18.39 -16.02 22.52
N TYR A 425 19.51 -16.74 22.39
CA TYR A 425 19.90 -17.40 21.14
C TYR A 425 19.07 -18.66 20.88
N PHE A 426 18.74 -19.42 21.92
CA PHE A 426 17.80 -20.55 21.80
C PHE A 426 16.40 -20.08 21.42
N ILE A 427 15.93 -18.97 22.00
CA ILE A 427 14.65 -18.35 21.63
C ILE A 427 14.67 -17.93 20.16
N LEU A 428 15.72 -17.25 19.70
CA LEU A 428 15.88 -16.86 18.29
C LEU A 428 15.86 -18.08 17.36
N LEU A 429 16.64 -19.12 17.68
CA LEU A 429 16.70 -20.34 16.87
C LEU A 429 15.33 -21.02 16.78
N GLY A 430 14.62 -21.16 17.91
CA GLY A 430 13.28 -21.73 17.94
C GLY A 430 12.28 -20.93 17.09
N LEU A 431 12.34 -19.60 17.14
CA LEU A 431 11.50 -18.72 16.32
C LEU A 431 11.80 -18.88 14.83
N LEU A 432 13.09 -18.88 14.44
CA LEU A 432 13.49 -19.06 13.04
C LEU A 432 13.02 -20.41 12.50
N VAL A 433 13.25 -21.50 13.24
CA VAL A 433 12.79 -22.83 12.85
C VAL A 433 11.27 -22.85 12.70
N SER A 434 10.53 -22.29 13.66
CA SER A 434 9.06 -22.23 13.59
C SER A 434 8.54 -21.45 12.39
N ALA A 435 9.24 -20.39 11.95
CA ALA A 435 8.86 -19.58 10.81
C ALA A 435 8.92 -20.34 9.48
N PHE A 436 9.84 -21.32 9.35
CA PHE A 436 9.91 -22.20 8.18
C PHE A 436 8.79 -23.26 8.18
N PHE A 437 8.30 -23.69 9.35
CA PHE A 437 7.19 -24.65 9.44
C PHE A 437 5.81 -23.99 9.28
N SER A 438 5.57 -22.88 9.96
CA SER A 438 4.29 -22.16 9.91
C SER A 438 4.42 -20.72 10.37
N LEU A 439 4.01 -19.79 9.50
CA LEU A 439 3.96 -18.36 9.82
C LEU A 439 3.08 -18.04 11.04
N ASN A 440 1.94 -18.72 11.19
CA ASN A 440 1.01 -18.50 12.31
C ASN A 440 1.64 -18.92 13.64
N VAL A 441 2.35 -20.05 13.67
CA VAL A 441 3.05 -20.51 14.87
C VAL A 441 4.18 -19.55 15.24
N ALA A 442 4.94 -19.08 14.25
CA ALA A 442 6.01 -18.11 14.47
C ALA A 442 5.48 -16.77 15.02
N GLU A 443 4.36 -16.28 14.51
CA GLU A 443 3.72 -15.06 15.03
C GLU A 443 3.26 -15.21 16.49
N LYS A 444 2.67 -16.35 16.85
CA LYS A 444 2.27 -16.64 18.24
C LYS A 444 3.48 -16.73 19.16
N LEU A 445 4.55 -17.39 18.73
CA LEU A 445 5.78 -17.50 19.51
C LEU A 445 6.54 -16.16 19.61
N ALA A 446 6.44 -15.31 18.58
CA ALA A 446 7.03 -13.97 18.59
C ALA A 446 6.38 -13.04 19.63
N GLU A 447 5.24 -13.42 20.21
CA GLU A 447 4.63 -12.73 21.36
C GLU A 447 5.47 -12.79 22.64
N VAL A 448 6.55 -13.60 22.66
CA VAL A 448 7.61 -13.51 23.66
C VAL A 448 8.20 -12.10 23.75
N GLU A 449 8.10 -11.31 22.67
CA GLU A 449 8.52 -9.92 22.68
C GLU A 449 7.43 -9.02 23.32
N PRO A 450 7.71 -8.32 24.43
CA PRO A 450 6.75 -7.43 25.10
C PRO A 450 6.49 -6.15 24.30
N PHE A 451 7.15 -6.00 23.15
CA PHE A 451 7.12 -4.88 22.22
C PHE A 451 5.70 -4.46 21.81
N LYS A 452 4.94 -5.39 21.23
CA LYS A 452 3.55 -5.17 20.81
C LYS A 452 2.66 -4.74 21.98
N THR A 453 2.84 -5.35 23.15
CA THR A 453 2.01 -5.08 24.33
C THR A 453 2.35 -3.73 24.98
N SER A 454 3.63 -3.41 25.14
CA SER A 454 4.10 -2.24 25.88
C SER A 454 4.13 -0.96 25.05
N ILE A 455 4.51 -1.03 23.77
CA ILE A 455 4.66 0.14 22.90
C ILE A 455 3.46 0.28 21.97
N THR A 456 3.15 -0.75 21.17
CA THR A 456 2.09 -0.65 20.16
C THR A 456 0.70 -0.53 20.77
N LEU A 457 0.38 -1.40 21.73
CA LEU A 457 -0.94 -1.45 22.35
C LEU A 457 -1.04 -0.66 23.66
N HIS A 458 0.02 0.04 24.08
CA HIS A 458 0.01 0.88 25.28
C HIS A 458 -0.55 0.17 26.53
N PHE A 459 -0.21 -1.12 26.71
CA PHE A 459 -0.70 -2.01 27.77
C PHE A 459 -2.20 -2.35 27.72
N VAL A 460 -2.91 -1.98 26.65
CA VAL A 460 -4.31 -2.35 26.41
C VAL A 460 -4.35 -3.68 25.64
N ARG A 461 -4.12 -4.79 26.34
CA ARG A 461 -4.14 -6.17 25.79
C ARG A 461 -4.76 -7.13 26.80
N THR A 462 -5.01 -8.38 26.39
CA THR A 462 -5.42 -9.45 27.30
C THR A 462 -4.46 -9.57 28.49
N TRP A 463 -5.04 -9.78 29.67
CA TRP A 463 -4.36 -9.65 30.96
C TRP A 463 -3.03 -10.43 31.08
N PRO A 464 -2.89 -11.68 30.58
CA PRO A 464 -1.63 -12.42 30.68
C PRO A 464 -0.43 -11.70 30.03
N PHE A 465 -0.60 -11.08 28.86
CA PHE A 465 0.50 -10.38 28.19
C PHE A 465 0.88 -9.08 28.89
N VAL A 466 -0.11 -8.39 29.46
CA VAL A 466 0.12 -7.16 30.23
C VAL A 466 0.90 -7.49 31.50
N VAL A 467 0.47 -8.52 32.23
CA VAL A 467 1.17 -9.01 33.42
C VAL A 467 2.60 -9.42 33.08
N TYR A 468 2.81 -10.14 31.98
CA TYR A 468 4.15 -10.52 31.51
C TYR A 468 5.04 -9.29 31.24
N ALA A 469 4.55 -8.31 30.49
CA ALA A 469 5.31 -7.10 30.17
C ALA A 469 5.64 -6.27 31.43
N VAL A 470 4.67 -6.10 32.33
CA VAL A 470 4.87 -5.39 33.60
C VAL A 470 5.86 -6.14 34.49
N LEU A 471 5.76 -7.47 34.59
CA LEU A 471 6.71 -8.29 35.33
C LEU A 471 8.14 -8.10 34.83
N LEU A 472 8.36 -8.08 33.51
CA LEU A 472 9.67 -7.81 32.93
C LEU A 472 10.20 -6.42 33.27
N LEU A 473 9.33 -5.40 33.32
CA LEU A 473 9.71 -4.05 33.73
C LEU A 473 10.06 -3.98 35.22
N LEU A 474 9.25 -4.60 36.08
CA LEU A 474 9.54 -4.72 37.52
C LEU A 474 10.84 -5.47 37.78
N LEU A 475 11.10 -6.54 37.02
CA LEU A 475 12.37 -7.26 37.11
C LEU A 475 13.53 -6.38 36.62
N SER A 476 13.29 -5.53 35.61
CA SER A 476 14.25 -4.55 35.13
C SER A 476 14.58 -3.45 36.14
N MET A 477 13.71 -3.23 37.13
CA MET A 477 14.01 -2.35 38.29
C MET A 477 15.04 -2.98 39.23
N LYS A 478 15.12 -4.31 39.34
CA LYS A 478 16.10 -5.00 40.20
C LYS A 478 17.40 -5.33 39.47
N ILE A 479 17.30 -5.70 38.20
CA ILE A 479 18.44 -6.07 37.35
C ILE A 479 18.35 -5.21 36.09
N HIS A 480 19.39 -4.43 35.80
CA HIS A 480 19.36 -3.50 34.69
C HIS A 480 19.12 -4.21 33.33
N LYS A 481 18.07 -3.79 32.60
CA LYS A 481 17.70 -4.27 31.24
C LYS A 481 17.61 -5.81 31.11
N VAL A 482 16.93 -6.49 32.03
CA VAL A 482 16.77 -7.97 32.06
C VAL A 482 16.34 -8.55 30.72
N TYR A 483 15.27 -8.03 30.14
CA TYR A 483 14.73 -8.55 28.87
C TYR A 483 15.77 -8.46 27.74
N CYS A 484 16.37 -7.29 27.50
CA CYS A 484 17.45 -7.14 26.50
C CYS A 484 18.67 -8.03 26.76
N ARG A 485 18.94 -8.35 28.04
CA ARG A 485 20.09 -9.16 28.46
C ARG A 485 19.90 -10.66 28.24
N TYR A 486 18.69 -11.18 28.46
CA TYR A 486 18.45 -12.63 28.55
C TYR A 486 17.37 -13.19 27.63
N LEU A 487 16.39 -12.38 27.21
CA LEU A 487 15.19 -12.88 26.52
C LEU A 487 15.04 -12.32 25.11
N CYS A 488 15.60 -11.16 24.79
CA CYS A 488 15.36 -10.45 23.54
C CYS A 488 15.94 -11.18 22.30
N PRO A 489 15.10 -11.80 21.44
CA PRO A 489 15.58 -12.54 20.28
C PRO A 489 16.10 -11.60 19.18
N LEU A 490 15.47 -10.44 18.97
CA LEU A 490 16.01 -9.38 18.10
C LEU A 490 17.43 -8.97 18.51
N GLY A 491 17.65 -8.78 19.82
CA GLY A 491 18.95 -8.41 20.35
C GLY A 491 20.02 -9.50 20.19
N ALA A 492 19.60 -10.78 20.13
CA ALA A 492 20.45 -11.91 19.80
C ALA A 492 20.83 -11.90 18.31
N GLY A 493 19.86 -11.67 17.41
CA GLY A 493 20.09 -11.57 15.97
C GLY A 493 21.07 -10.45 15.63
N LEU A 494 20.86 -9.26 16.20
CA LEU A 494 21.79 -8.12 16.05
C LEU A 494 23.17 -8.40 16.66
N ALA A 495 23.27 -9.22 17.71
CA ALA A 495 24.55 -9.60 18.31
C ALA A 495 25.34 -10.59 17.45
N ILE A 496 24.67 -11.46 16.70
CA ILE A 496 25.33 -12.39 15.75
C ILE A 496 25.97 -11.59 14.63
N VAL A 497 25.19 -10.72 13.97
CA VAL A 497 25.69 -9.94 12.83
C VAL A 497 26.68 -8.87 13.30
N GLY A 498 26.42 -8.23 14.44
CA GLY A 498 27.21 -7.10 14.96
C GLY A 498 28.42 -7.49 15.80
N ARG A 499 28.88 -8.76 15.76
CA ARG A 499 30.01 -9.23 16.58
C ARG A 499 31.37 -8.68 16.14
N PHE A 500 31.51 -8.35 14.86
CA PHE A 500 32.73 -7.81 14.27
C PHE A 500 32.48 -6.45 13.63
N PRO A 501 32.28 -5.38 14.43
CA PRO A 501 32.15 -4.04 13.88
C PRO A 501 33.46 -3.62 13.21
N LEU A 502 33.35 -2.94 12.07
CA LEU A 502 34.49 -2.39 11.32
C LEU A 502 35.28 -1.39 12.16
N PHE A 503 34.58 -0.55 12.96
CA PHE A 503 35.21 0.46 13.80
C PHE A 503 34.95 0.23 15.29
N LYS A 504 36.02 -0.07 16.04
CA LYS A 504 36.00 -0.16 17.51
C LYS A 504 36.10 1.22 18.13
N LEU A 505 34.98 1.94 18.12
CA LEU A 505 34.87 3.34 18.54
C LEU A 505 35.09 3.58 20.05
N LEU A 506 34.98 2.56 20.90
CA LEU A 506 35.16 2.71 22.36
C LEU A 506 36.65 2.56 22.72
N ARG A 507 37.33 3.69 22.96
CA ARG A 507 38.71 3.70 23.42
C ARG A 507 38.82 3.27 24.89
N ARG A 508 39.84 2.48 25.20
CA ARG A 508 40.21 2.07 26.56
C ARG A 508 41.67 2.41 26.78
N ARG A 509 42.00 2.77 28.02
CA ARG A 509 43.40 2.98 28.45
C ARG A 509 44.02 1.67 28.90
N ASP A 510 45.34 1.58 28.90
CA ASP A 510 46.06 0.35 29.22
C ASP A 510 45.90 -0.08 30.68
N GLU A 511 45.68 0.86 31.60
CA GLU A 511 45.50 0.56 33.02
C GLU A 511 44.08 0.03 33.34
N CYS A 512 43.20 0.01 32.35
CA CYS A 512 41.83 -0.49 32.48
C CYS A 512 41.80 -2.02 32.42
N GLY A 513 41.33 -2.66 33.49
CA GLY A 513 41.39 -4.11 33.68
C GLY A 513 42.39 -4.46 34.76
N THR A 514 43.64 -4.05 34.58
CA THR A 514 44.70 -4.27 35.59
C THR A 514 45.52 -2.99 35.76
N PRO A 515 45.53 -2.33 36.93
CA PRO A 515 44.83 -2.69 38.18
C PRO A 515 43.38 -2.17 38.28
N CYS A 516 42.91 -1.31 37.36
CA CYS A 516 41.62 -0.61 37.54
C CYS A 516 40.40 -1.44 37.08
N GLN A 517 39.52 -1.79 38.02
CA GLN A 517 38.27 -2.53 37.77
C GLN A 517 36.99 -1.69 37.90
N LEU A 518 37.11 -0.35 38.00
CA LEU A 518 35.98 0.56 38.26
C LEU A 518 34.91 0.46 37.17
N CYS A 519 35.30 0.57 35.89
CA CYS A 519 34.35 0.61 34.79
C CYS A 519 33.50 -0.66 34.73
N LYS A 520 34.14 -1.82 34.92
CA LYS A 520 33.45 -3.11 34.95
C LYS A 520 32.53 -3.24 36.17
N THR A 521 33.02 -2.90 37.35
CA THR A 521 32.33 -3.20 38.60
C THR A 521 31.20 -2.21 38.91
N LYS A 522 31.37 -0.92 38.56
CA LYS A 522 30.50 0.16 39.00
C LYS A 522 29.83 0.97 37.89
N LYS A 523 30.35 0.96 36.66
CA LYS A 523 29.86 1.84 35.57
C LYS A 523 29.14 1.09 34.45
N CYS A 524 29.56 -0.13 34.13
CA CYS A 524 28.89 -0.97 33.15
C CYS A 524 27.75 -1.73 33.80
N ASP A 525 26.53 -1.19 33.73
CA ASP A 525 25.33 -1.83 34.31
C ASP A 525 24.88 -3.09 33.54
N ILE A 526 25.30 -3.27 32.28
CA ILE A 526 25.03 -4.47 31.46
C ILE A 526 26.10 -5.57 31.59
N ASP A 527 27.19 -5.30 32.32
CA ASP A 527 28.35 -6.19 32.52
C ASP A 527 29.04 -6.69 31.23
N ALA A 528 29.11 -5.86 30.19
CA ALA A 528 29.77 -6.18 28.91
C ALA A 528 31.30 -6.00 28.89
N ILE A 529 31.93 -5.70 30.04
CA ILE A 529 33.39 -5.51 30.16
C ILE A 529 34.00 -6.74 30.84
N ASN A 530 34.99 -7.35 30.18
CA ASN A 530 35.69 -8.52 30.68
C ASN A 530 36.71 -8.17 31.80
N LYS A 531 37.25 -9.19 32.50
CA LYS A 531 38.21 -8.98 33.61
C LYS A 531 39.49 -8.27 33.15
N ASP A 532 39.98 -8.61 31.97
CA ASP A 532 41.12 -8.02 31.27
C ASP A 532 40.85 -6.59 30.76
N GLY A 533 39.62 -6.08 30.90
CA GLY A 533 39.27 -4.72 30.51
C GLY A 533 38.80 -4.55 29.07
N SER A 534 38.85 -5.61 28.25
CA SER A 534 38.26 -5.67 26.91
C SER A 534 36.72 -5.57 26.94
N ILE A 535 36.15 -5.04 25.86
CA ILE A 535 34.70 -4.83 25.72
C ILE A 535 34.14 -5.91 24.78
N ASP A 536 33.12 -6.63 25.23
CA ASP A 536 32.35 -7.51 24.35
C ASP A 536 31.34 -6.68 23.56
N TYR A 537 31.66 -6.38 22.30
CA TYR A 537 30.78 -5.62 21.40
C TYR A 537 29.47 -6.37 21.06
N GLY A 538 29.45 -7.70 21.19
CA GLY A 538 28.23 -8.50 21.05
C GLY A 538 27.23 -8.27 22.19
N GLU A 539 27.69 -7.77 23.35
CA GLU A 539 26.86 -7.50 24.52
C GLU A 539 26.77 -6.00 24.89
N CYS A 540 27.74 -5.20 24.47
CA CYS A 540 27.77 -3.76 24.75
C CYS A 540 26.59 -3.01 24.10
N ILE A 541 25.92 -2.17 24.88
CA ILE A 541 24.83 -1.30 24.43
C ILE A 541 25.30 0.13 24.12
N GLN A 542 26.62 0.39 24.10
CA GLN A 542 27.21 1.69 23.81
C GLN A 542 26.56 2.86 24.57
N CYS A 543 26.35 2.65 25.87
CA CYS A 543 25.79 3.64 26.79
C CYS A 543 26.74 4.81 27.12
N LEU A 544 28.01 4.71 26.68
CA LEU A 544 29.13 5.64 26.86
C LEU A 544 29.58 5.94 28.29
N GLU A 545 28.90 5.40 29.32
CA GLU A 545 29.22 5.63 30.74
C GLU A 545 30.68 5.30 31.11
N CYS A 546 31.23 4.22 30.56
CA CYS A 546 32.62 3.83 30.79
C CYS A 546 33.61 4.82 30.19
N VAL A 547 33.31 5.39 29.00
CA VAL A 547 34.17 6.35 28.34
C VAL A 547 34.09 7.71 29.05
N VAL A 548 32.89 8.13 29.49
CA VAL A 548 32.70 9.34 30.32
C VAL A 548 33.54 9.27 31.59
N THR A 549 33.60 8.09 32.20
CA THR A 549 34.40 7.88 33.41
C THR A 549 35.90 7.97 33.15
N ILE A 550 36.38 7.54 31.97
CA ILE A 550 37.80 7.51 31.61
C ILE A 550 38.30 8.88 31.15
N GLU A 551 37.44 9.67 30.50
CA GLU A 551 37.78 11.01 29.99
C GLU A 551 37.60 12.10 31.06
N ASN A 552 36.85 11.84 32.13
CA ASN A 552 36.67 12.79 33.23
C ASN A 552 37.73 12.57 34.34
N PRO A 553 38.66 13.51 34.56
CA PRO A 553 39.74 13.37 35.54
C PRO A 553 39.24 13.17 36.98
N ASN A 554 38.05 13.66 37.32
CA ASN A 554 37.48 13.55 38.66
C ASN A 554 36.83 12.18 38.94
N LEU A 555 36.44 11.47 37.89
CA LEU A 555 35.78 10.16 37.98
C LEU A 555 36.77 9.01 37.76
N CYS A 556 37.77 9.21 36.90
CA CYS A 556 38.82 8.24 36.65
C CYS A 556 39.67 8.07 37.91
N VAL A 557 39.68 6.85 38.50
CA VAL A 557 40.46 6.57 39.71
C VAL A 557 41.95 6.80 39.48
N ILE A 558 42.47 6.46 38.30
CA ILE A 558 43.89 6.63 37.98
C ILE A 558 44.27 8.11 38.02
N ASP A 559 43.53 8.96 37.30
CA ASP A 559 43.80 10.40 37.26
C ASP A 559 43.56 11.06 38.63
N LYS A 560 42.48 10.67 39.33
CA LYS A 560 42.13 11.18 40.66
C LYS A 560 43.19 10.91 41.73
N TYR A 561 43.92 9.79 41.64
CA TYR A 561 44.95 9.41 42.60
C TYR A 561 46.38 9.65 42.08
N LYS A 562 46.56 10.10 40.83
CA LYS A 562 47.87 10.38 40.23
C LYS A 562 48.63 11.49 40.96
N ASP A 563 47.92 12.52 41.44
CA ASP A 563 48.52 13.69 42.10
C ASP A 563 48.51 13.61 43.64
N LYS A 564 47.88 12.58 44.21
CA LYS A 564 47.94 12.34 45.66
C LYS A 564 49.28 11.70 45.99
N LYS A 565 50.28 12.53 46.32
CA LYS A 565 51.53 12.07 46.96
C LYS A 565 51.19 11.07 48.07
N VAL A 566 51.57 9.82 47.86
CA VAL A 566 51.54 8.80 48.91
C VAL A 566 52.39 9.36 50.05
N LYS A 567 51.75 9.71 51.19
CA LYS A 567 52.52 10.01 52.41
C LYS A 567 53.36 8.76 52.68
N PRO A 568 54.70 8.86 52.79
CA PRO A 568 55.51 7.70 53.11
C PRO A 568 55.00 7.15 54.44
N ASN A 569 54.53 5.90 54.43
CA ASN A 569 54.24 5.19 55.65
C ASN A 569 55.49 5.24 56.53
N LYS A 570 55.31 5.60 57.81
CA LYS A 570 56.35 5.46 58.83
C LYS A 570 56.98 4.08 58.67
N PRO A 571 58.32 3.95 58.71
CA PRO A 571 58.97 2.66 58.59
C PRO A 571 58.40 1.72 59.66
N ALA A 572 57.97 0.55 59.21
CA ALA A 572 57.50 -0.51 60.09
C ALA A 572 58.62 -0.81 61.11
N SER A 573 58.30 -0.68 62.40
CA SER A 573 59.14 -1.18 63.47
C SER A 573 59.41 -2.66 63.21
N SER A 574 60.68 -3.03 63.17
CA SER A 574 61.18 -4.40 63.09
C SER A 574 60.48 -5.30 64.11
N ILE A 575 59.58 -6.16 63.64
CA ILE A 575 59.09 -7.29 64.43
C ILE A 575 60.15 -8.38 64.32
N GLN A 576 60.81 -8.65 65.43
CA GLN A 576 61.78 -9.71 65.61
C GLN A 576 61.18 -11.07 65.21
N ALA A 577 61.96 -11.86 64.47
CA ALA A 577 61.67 -13.24 64.15
C ALA A 577 61.60 -14.07 65.44
N SER A 578 60.49 -14.77 65.67
CA SER A 578 60.38 -15.81 66.68
C SER A 578 59.34 -16.85 66.25
N GLY A 579 59.80 -18.07 66.01
CA GLY A 579 58.99 -19.30 66.11
C GLY A 579 58.26 -19.76 64.85
N VAL A 580 58.94 -20.48 63.97
CA VAL A 580 58.30 -21.44 63.06
C VAL A 580 58.10 -22.74 63.84
N ILE A 581 56.85 -23.08 64.16
CA ILE A 581 56.48 -24.40 64.69
C ILE A 581 56.19 -25.30 63.50
N VAL A 582 57.04 -26.30 63.28
CA VAL A 582 56.83 -27.38 62.32
C VAL A 582 56.00 -28.46 63.00
N VAL A 583 54.81 -28.75 62.47
CA VAL A 583 53.98 -29.88 62.90
C VAL A 583 54.25 -31.04 61.93
N GLN A 584 54.84 -32.13 62.43
CA GLN A 584 54.93 -33.39 61.68
C GLN A 584 53.63 -34.19 61.86
N PRO A 585 53.14 -34.87 60.80
CA PRO A 585 51.98 -35.74 60.88
C PRO A 585 52.35 -37.10 61.49
N LEU A 586 51.42 -37.63 62.30
CA LEU A 586 51.45 -38.95 62.94
C LEU A 586 51.38 -40.10 61.92
#